data_AF-A0A3A8LEK6-F1
#
_entry.id   AF-A0A3A8LEK6-F1
#
_cell.length_a   1.000
_cell.length_b   1.000
_cell.length_c   1.000
_cell.angle_alpha   90.00
_cell.angle_beta   90.00
_cell.angle_gamma   90.00
#
_symmetry.space_group_name_H-M   'P 1'
#
loop_
_entity.id
_entity.type
_entity.pdbx_description
1 polymer ?
#
loop_
_entity_poly.entity_id
_entity_poly.type
_entity_poly.pdbx_seq_one_letter_code
_entity_poly.pdbx_strand_id
1 'polypeptide(L)'
;MTRPTPRALVVPGTVALLLLLPFPIYWSAVIHRYGLRDDYAILREAREEPGKILRVCASQGRPLYGWMLEASARAAGGIDGLTGLRLLGVAGLGVLAAAVFLMLRKEGWRTASAALLAGFLTLTPSAQVIANWGICWPQAVALMLGLTAFALARRAIGRPEEAVSHPVRWAVAAVGAMCAATLIYQVSGLFYAVLLAAALVVRRDTSLKDTARWMARHLWVMGLGLAVAYLITKVTFATGLFTPSTRIVFEKHWVDKTVWALTHVFPNALALSALNETLGGDMDGYWAMVVLTLTLLGVGVAVEGRRSGLIGVGRWLLALVTLSAAAYSVSFLAGERWPTYRTLNALTGVWAVFFAASLVNLGTVWPRHGPRLATLLLTAFVGFSALLAHEQSLELFALPQGRELALMEEGANLVVPAWKPRVFVLTAKQTDSSAPFRYLDEFGSVSVDSEWVAKEMLKALVKERFPREHDVSGLYRFAAGPVAPEPRSYDILIDMRRQHVSAARPVVQQPR
;
A
#
# COMPACT_ATOMS: atom_id res chain seq x y z
N MET A 1 37.98 25.78 -9.59
CA MET A 1 36.75 24.96 -9.55
C MET A 1 37.01 23.64 -10.28
N THR A 2 37.28 22.57 -9.55
CA THR A 2 37.53 21.23 -10.10
C THR A 2 36.19 20.60 -10.50
N ARG A 3 36.01 20.25 -11.78
CA ARG A 3 34.82 19.53 -12.24
C ARG A 3 34.74 18.18 -11.51
N PRO A 4 33.62 17.83 -10.87
CA PRO A 4 33.48 16.53 -10.22
C PRO A 4 33.66 15.42 -11.26
N THR A 5 34.42 14.38 -10.89
CA THR A 5 34.63 13.22 -11.77
C THR A 5 33.30 12.51 -12.03
N PRO A 6 33.10 11.84 -13.18
CA PRO A 6 31.83 11.20 -13.54
C PRO A 6 31.29 10.23 -12.49
N ARG A 7 32.17 9.61 -11.69
CA ARG A 7 31.81 8.70 -10.59
C ARG A 7 31.22 9.42 -9.36
N ALA A 8 31.57 10.68 -9.11
CA ALA A 8 31.07 11.47 -7.99
C ALA A 8 29.57 11.81 -8.15
N LEU A 9 29.06 11.82 -9.39
CA LEU A 9 27.66 12.17 -9.68
C LEU A 9 26.71 10.96 -9.71
N VAL A 10 27.23 9.72 -9.67
CA VAL A 10 26.40 8.51 -9.80
C VAL A 10 25.41 8.35 -8.65
N VAL A 11 25.85 8.53 -7.40
CA VAL A 11 24.95 8.36 -6.24
C VAL A 11 23.90 9.48 -6.18
N PRO A 12 24.26 10.78 -6.25
CA PRO A 12 23.25 11.85 -6.30
C PRO A 12 22.30 11.74 -7.49
N GLY A 13 22.81 11.39 -8.68
CA GLY A 13 21.98 11.18 -9.86
C GLY A 13 21.01 10.02 -9.71
N THR A 14 21.45 8.90 -9.12
CA THR A 14 20.58 7.75 -8.84
C THR A 14 19.50 8.10 -7.81
N VAL A 15 19.84 8.87 -6.77
CA VAL A 15 18.87 9.38 -5.80
C VAL A 15 17.82 10.24 -6.48
N ALA A 16 18.22 11.18 -7.34
CA ALA A 16 17.29 12.02 -8.08
C ALA A 16 16.37 11.20 -9.00
N LEU A 17 16.92 10.21 -9.72
CA LEU A 17 16.12 9.31 -10.55
C LEU A 17 15.10 8.51 -9.73
N LEU A 18 15.49 7.98 -8.57
CA LEU A 18 14.58 7.22 -7.69
C LEU A 18 13.53 8.10 -7.02
N LEU A 19 13.85 9.34 -6.66
CA LEU A 19 12.88 10.32 -6.19
C LEU A 19 11.81 10.60 -7.24
N LEU A 20 12.21 10.67 -8.51
CA LEU A 20 11.32 11.00 -9.62
C LEU A 20 10.60 9.78 -10.20
N LEU A 21 11.13 8.56 -10.04
CA LEU A 21 10.65 7.34 -10.70
C LEU A 21 9.12 7.10 -10.55
N PRO A 22 8.50 7.23 -9.36
CA PRO A 22 7.07 6.98 -9.22
C PRO A 22 6.19 7.96 -9.98
N PHE A 23 6.67 9.18 -10.25
CA PHE A 23 5.88 10.22 -10.91
C PHE A 23 5.45 9.82 -12.33
N PRO A 24 6.34 9.57 -13.31
CA PRO A 24 5.92 9.19 -14.66
C PRO A 24 5.12 7.89 -14.71
N ILE A 25 5.31 6.99 -13.75
CA ILE A 25 4.59 5.71 -13.67
C ILE A 25 3.15 5.93 -13.26
N TYR A 26 2.91 6.71 -12.21
CA TYR A 26 1.57 6.92 -11.65
C TYR A 26 0.87 8.17 -12.16
N TRP A 27 1.56 9.05 -12.89
CA TRP A 27 1.05 10.35 -13.31
C TRP A 27 -0.30 10.27 -14.00
N SER A 28 -0.44 9.34 -14.96
CA SER A 28 -1.69 9.14 -15.69
C SER A 28 -2.84 8.89 -14.73
N ALA A 29 -2.70 8.01 -13.75
CA ALA A 29 -3.76 7.69 -12.81
C ALA A 29 -4.00 8.79 -11.76
N VAL A 30 -2.94 9.44 -11.26
CA VAL A 30 -3.01 10.44 -10.18
C VAL A 30 -3.76 11.69 -10.59
N ILE A 31 -3.60 12.16 -11.83
CA ILE A 31 -4.25 13.40 -12.29
C ILE A 31 -5.73 13.24 -12.64
N HIS A 32 -6.22 12.00 -12.77
CA HIS A 32 -7.64 11.78 -13.05
C HIS A 32 -8.49 12.20 -11.87
N ARG A 33 -9.61 12.89 -12.14
CA ARG A 33 -10.60 13.26 -11.13
C ARG A 33 -11.42 12.04 -10.74
N TYR A 34 -11.15 11.50 -9.55
CA TYR A 34 -11.96 10.46 -8.91
C TYR A 34 -11.64 10.38 -7.42
N GLY A 35 -12.57 9.81 -6.66
CA GLY A 35 -12.31 9.20 -5.36
C GLY A 35 -12.67 7.72 -5.39
N LEU A 36 -12.13 6.96 -4.43
CA LEU A 36 -12.35 5.53 -4.27
C LEU A 36 -13.02 5.27 -2.90
N ARG A 37 -14.18 4.61 -2.91
CA ARG A 37 -14.92 4.14 -1.73
C ARG A 37 -15.02 5.18 -0.60
N ASP A 38 -14.22 5.01 0.44
CA ASP A 38 -14.23 5.83 1.66
C ASP A 38 -13.80 7.29 1.42
N ASP A 39 -13.12 7.61 0.31
CA ASP A 39 -12.66 8.97 -0.01
C ASP A 39 -13.82 9.98 0.09
N TYR A 40 -15.01 9.63 -0.44
CA TYR A 40 -16.17 10.53 -0.44
C TYR A 40 -16.71 10.80 0.96
N ALA A 41 -16.83 9.76 1.79
CA ALA A 41 -17.27 9.89 3.17
C ALA A 41 -16.26 10.70 3.98
N ILE A 42 -14.97 10.45 3.79
CA ILE A 42 -13.87 11.11 4.53
C ILE A 42 -13.79 12.60 4.18
N LEU A 43 -13.95 12.97 2.90
CA LEU A 43 -14.03 14.37 2.50
C LEU A 43 -15.18 15.10 3.19
N ARG A 44 -16.35 14.46 3.31
CA ARG A 44 -17.50 15.05 4.01
C ARG A 44 -17.24 15.13 5.51
N GLU A 45 -16.84 14.03 6.14
CA GLU A 45 -16.63 13.95 7.58
C GLU A 45 -15.59 14.94 8.07
N ALA A 46 -14.51 15.17 7.30
CA ALA A 46 -13.50 16.17 7.65
C ALA A 46 -14.04 17.61 7.70
N ARG A 47 -15.10 17.91 6.94
CA ARG A 47 -15.78 19.22 6.87
C ARG A 47 -16.95 19.34 7.84
N GLU A 48 -17.81 18.33 7.87
CA GLU A 48 -19.12 18.39 8.56
C GLU A 48 -19.10 17.75 9.95
N GLU A 49 -18.20 16.80 10.21
CA GLU A 49 -18.10 16.09 11.49
C GLU A 49 -16.64 16.06 12.01
N PRO A 50 -16.02 17.22 12.31
CA PRO A 50 -14.64 17.28 12.82
C PRO A 50 -14.42 16.35 14.02
N GLY A 51 -13.30 15.62 14.01
CA GLY A 51 -12.92 14.63 15.00
C GLY A 51 -13.50 13.23 14.76
N LYS A 52 -14.48 13.05 13.85
CA LYS A 52 -15.06 11.73 13.59
C LYS A 52 -14.06 10.76 12.99
N ILE A 53 -13.32 11.19 11.96
CA ILE A 53 -12.30 10.36 11.31
C ILE A 53 -11.23 9.94 12.33
N LEU A 54 -10.75 10.89 13.13
CA LEU A 54 -9.82 10.59 14.22
C LEU A 54 -10.39 9.54 15.18
N ARG A 55 -11.63 9.71 15.67
CA ARG A 55 -12.28 8.77 16.60
C ARG A 55 -12.44 7.38 15.99
N VAL A 56 -12.87 7.28 14.74
CA VAL A 56 -13.04 6.00 14.03
C VAL A 56 -11.70 5.30 13.85
N CYS A 57 -10.67 5.98 13.35
CA CYS A 57 -9.35 5.36 13.17
C CYS A 57 -8.69 5.02 14.53
N ALA A 58 -8.84 5.87 15.54
CA ALA A 58 -8.33 5.62 16.88
C ALA A 58 -9.03 4.44 17.56
N SER A 59 -10.33 4.23 17.32
CA SER A 59 -11.06 3.02 17.75
C SER A 59 -10.46 1.72 17.20
N GLN A 60 -9.69 1.82 16.11
CA GLN A 60 -8.97 0.73 15.45
C GLN A 60 -7.46 0.72 15.77
N GLY A 61 -7.02 1.51 16.76
CA GLY A 61 -5.63 1.61 17.18
C GLY A 61 -4.74 2.43 16.24
N ARG A 62 -5.33 3.29 15.41
CA ARG A 62 -4.63 4.14 14.43
C ARG A 62 -4.89 5.65 14.63
N PRO A 63 -4.61 6.21 15.83
CA PRO A 63 -4.94 7.61 16.11
C PRO A 63 -4.14 8.60 15.25
N LEU A 64 -2.86 8.32 14.97
CA LEU A 64 -2.04 9.22 14.14
C LEU A 64 -2.50 9.21 12.69
N TYR A 65 -2.93 8.05 12.17
CA TYR A 65 -3.54 7.95 10.84
C TYR A 65 -4.81 8.77 10.76
N GLY A 66 -5.73 8.61 11.71
CA GLY A 66 -6.98 9.37 11.75
C GLY A 66 -6.75 10.89 11.78
N TRP A 67 -5.77 11.35 12.57
CA TRP A 67 -5.40 12.75 12.62
C TRP A 67 -4.84 13.27 11.29
N MET A 68 -3.87 12.57 10.69
CA MET A 68 -3.29 12.94 9.41
C MET A 68 -4.33 12.95 8.30
N LEU A 69 -5.18 11.93 8.28
CA LEU A 69 -6.24 11.76 7.29
C LEU A 69 -7.29 12.86 7.40
N GLU A 70 -7.76 13.18 8.60
CA GLU A 70 -8.72 14.26 8.81
C GLU A 70 -8.15 15.63 8.40
N ALA A 71 -6.93 15.94 8.82
CA ALA A 71 -6.27 17.20 8.49
C ALA A 71 -6.06 17.35 6.98
N SER A 72 -5.61 16.28 6.32
CA SER A 72 -5.35 16.29 4.87
C SER A 72 -6.63 16.28 4.04
N ALA A 73 -7.67 15.54 4.44
CA ALA A 73 -8.98 15.56 3.78
C ALA A 73 -9.66 16.94 3.90
N ARG A 74 -9.52 17.60 5.06
CA ARG A 74 -10.00 18.99 5.24
C ARG A 74 -9.27 19.94 4.30
N ALA A 75 -7.95 19.78 4.15
CA ALA A 75 -7.13 20.59 3.24
C ALA A 75 -7.45 20.30 1.75
N ALA A 76 -7.78 19.05 1.41
CA ALA A 76 -8.19 18.67 0.05
C ALA A 76 -9.51 19.32 -0.36
N GLY A 77 -10.45 19.50 0.57
CA GLY A 77 -11.65 20.33 0.39
C GLY A 77 -12.75 19.74 -0.50
N GLY A 78 -12.42 18.91 -1.48
CA GLY A 78 -13.36 18.31 -2.44
C GLY A 78 -12.73 17.17 -3.25
N ILE A 79 -13.43 16.69 -4.28
CA ILE A 79 -12.97 15.54 -5.09
C ILE A 79 -11.67 15.88 -5.82
N ASP A 80 -11.56 17.09 -6.38
CA ASP A 80 -10.34 17.56 -7.07
C ASP A 80 -9.11 17.54 -6.16
N GLY A 81 -9.29 17.80 -4.86
CA GLY A 81 -8.22 17.79 -3.87
C GLY A 81 -7.64 16.39 -3.60
N LEU A 82 -8.34 15.31 -3.95
CA LEU A 82 -7.84 13.94 -3.82
C LEU A 82 -6.61 13.68 -4.70
N THR A 83 -6.46 14.44 -5.80
CA THR A 83 -5.21 14.47 -6.59
C THR A 83 -4.02 14.87 -5.74
N GLY A 84 -4.17 15.87 -4.87
CA GLY A 84 -3.13 16.28 -3.93
C GLY A 84 -2.73 15.17 -2.96
N LEU A 85 -3.71 14.43 -2.43
CA LEU A 85 -3.44 13.31 -1.51
C LEU A 85 -2.69 12.16 -2.21
N ARG A 86 -3.09 11.82 -3.43
CA ARG A 86 -2.39 10.82 -4.25
C ARG A 86 -0.98 11.26 -4.63
N LEU A 87 -0.77 12.54 -4.94
CA LEU A 87 0.55 13.12 -5.16
C LEU A 87 1.43 13.03 -3.91
N LEU A 88 0.88 13.22 -2.70
CA LEU A 88 1.62 12.98 -1.44
C LEU A 88 2.03 11.51 -1.30
N GLY A 89 1.16 10.57 -1.68
CA GLY A 89 1.47 9.14 -1.74
C GLY A 89 2.65 8.85 -2.68
N VAL A 90 2.58 9.34 -3.92
CA VAL A 90 3.63 9.18 -4.94
C VAL A 90 4.95 9.83 -4.52
N ALA A 91 4.92 11.04 -3.99
CA ALA A 91 6.10 11.72 -3.46
C ALA A 91 6.72 10.93 -2.29
N GLY A 92 5.88 10.41 -1.38
CA GLY A 92 6.31 9.55 -0.28
C GLY A 92 6.99 8.26 -0.77
N LEU A 93 6.46 7.63 -1.84
CA LEU A 93 7.10 6.49 -2.49
C LEU A 93 8.46 6.86 -3.11
N GLY A 94 8.58 8.04 -3.75
CA GLY A 94 9.86 8.52 -4.29
C GLY A 94 10.93 8.70 -3.21
N VAL A 95 10.56 9.34 -2.10
CA VAL A 95 11.44 9.49 -0.92
C VAL A 95 11.81 8.13 -0.33
N LEU A 96 10.84 7.21 -0.25
CA LEU A 96 11.09 5.84 0.20
C LEU A 96 12.12 5.13 -0.69
N ALA A 97 11.98 5.17 -2.02
CA ALA A 97 12.94 4.55 -2.94
C ALA A 97 14.35 5.11 -2.75
N ALA A 98 14.49 6.44 -2.69
CA ALA A 98 15.78 7.09 -2.46
C ALA A 98 16.40 6.70 -1.11
N ALA A 99 15.60 6.69 -0.03
CA ALA A 99 16.06 6.33 1.30
C ALA A 99 16.45 4.86 1.40
N VAL A 100 15.66 3.96 0.81
CA VAL A 100 15.98 2.53 0.72
C VAL A 100 17.28 2.33 -0.05
N PHE A 101 17.45 2.97 -1.21
CA PHE A 101 18.69 2.88 -1.98
C PHE A 101 19.91 3.30 -1.15
N LEU A 102 19.85 4.45 -0.47
CA LEU A 102 20.95 4.92 0.39
C LEU A 102 21.25 3.94 1.52
N MET A 103 20.23 3.34 2.13
CA MET A 103 20.39 2.33 3.16
C MET A 103 21.00 1.03 2.60
N LEU A 104 20.53 0.54 1.46
CA LEU A 104 21.10 -0.64 0.80
C LEU A 104 22.58 -0.42 0.43
N ARG A 105 22.93 0.77 -0.07
CA ARG A 105 24.32 1.15 -0.34
C ARG A 105 25.17 1.11 0.92
N LYS A 106 24.65 1.64 2.03
CA LYS A 106 25.32 1.62 3.32
C LYS A 106 25.53 0.21 3.88
N GLU A 107 24.59 -0.70 3.61
CA GLU A 107 24.71 -2.13 3.99
C GLU A 107 25.59 -2.95 3.04
N GLY A 108 26.09 -2.35 1.94
CA GLY A 108 27.08 -2.98 1.05
C GLY A 108 26.52 -3.52 -0.26
N TRP A 109 25.27 -3.21 -0.60
CA TRP A 109 24.71 -3.58 -1.90
C TRP A 109 25.41 -2.84 -3.05
N ARG A 110 25.57 -3.53 -4.19
CA ARG A 110 26.05 -2.92 -5.44
C ARG A 110 25.08 -1.86 -5.92
N THR A 111 25.58 -0.79 -6.54
CA THR A 111 24.76 0.37 -6.92
C THR A 111 23.55 0.00 -7.77
N ALA A 112 23.77 -0.80 -8.81
CA ALA A 112 22.70 -1.17 -9.74
C ALA A 112 21.61 -2.01 -9.05
N SER A 113 21.97 -3.08 -8.34
CA SER A 113 20.99 -3.92 -7.64
C SER A 113 20.29 -3.20 -6.49
N ALA A 114 21.00 -2.31 -5.78
CA ALA A 114 20.38 -1.44 -4.77
C ALA A 114 19.35 -0.50 -5.39
N ALA A 115 19.68 0.15 -6.51
CA ALA A 115 18.77 1.09 -7.18
C ALA A 115 17.55 0.37 -7.77
N LEU A 116 17.76 -0.77 -8.42
CA LEU A 116 16.69 -1.56 -9.02
C LEU A 116 15.75 -2.15 -7.97
N LEU A 117 16.28 -2.70 -6.87
CA LEU A 117 15.44 -3.19 -5.77
C LEU A 117 14.67 -2.04 -5.10
N ALA A 118 15.33 -0.91 -4.85
CA ALA A 118 14.67 0.26 -4.25
C ALA A 118 13.56 0.82 -5.14
N GLY A 119 13.79 0.91 -6.45
CA GLY A 119 12.79 1.29 -7.43
C GLY A 119 11.66 0.26 -7.52
N PHE A 120 11.96 -1.04 -7.54
CA PHE A 120 10.95 -2.09 -7.58
C PHE A 120 9.96 -2.03 -6.41
N LEU A 121 10.44 -1.75 -5.21
CA LEU A 121 9.58 -1.71 -4.01
C LEU A 121 8.47 -0.64 -4.13
N THR A 122 8.67 0.39 -4.95
CA THR A 122 7.63 1.39 -5.25
C THR A 122 6.72 1.01 -6.41
N LEU A 123 6.87 -0.16 -7.01
CA LEU A 123 6.07 -0.67 -8.13
C LEU A 123 5.16 -1.85 -7.72
N THR A 124 5.38 -2.39 -6.52
CA THR A 124 4.58 -3.49 -5.98
C THR A 124 3.09 -3.12 -5.95
N PRO A 125 2.18 -4.11 -6.03
CA PRO A 125 0.74 -3.85 -5.90
C PRO A 125 0.38 -3.01 -4.67
N SER A 126 1.05 -3.22 -3.54
CA SER A 126 0.87 -2.40 -2.33
C SER A 126 1.21 -0.92 -2.56
N ALA A 127 2.29 -0.63 -3.29
CA ALA A 127 2.68 0.73 -3.64
C ALA A 127 1.69 1.37 -4.62
N GLN A 128 1.13 0.60 -5.54
CA GLN A 128 0.08 1.07 -6.44
C GLN A 128 -1.17 1.50 -5.67
N VAL A 129 -1.60 0.76 -4.63
CA VAL A 129 -2.72 1.17 -3.77
C VAL A 129 -2.41 2.50 -3.07
N ILE A 130 -1.18 2.69 -2.57
CA ILE A 130 -0.75 3.95 -1.94
C ILE A 130 -0.76 5.12 -2.92
N ALA A 131 -0.39 4.88 -4.18
CA ALA A 131 -0.35 5.91 -5.21
C ALA A 131 -1.75 6.33 -5.67
N ASN A 132 -2.72 5.40 -5.73
CA ASN A 132 -4.00 5.63 -6.39
C ASN A 132 -5.18 5.87 -5.44
N TRP A 133 -5.10 5.46 -4.17
CA TRP A 133 -6.17 5.68 -3.20
C TRP A 133 -5.82 6.84 -2.27
N GLY A 134 -6.58 7.94 -2.32
CA GLY A 134 -6.28 9.18 -1.61
C GLY A 134 -6.01 8.97 -0.12
N ILE A 135 -6.82 8.17 0.56
CA ILE A 135 -6.67 7.92 2.01
C ILE A 135 -5.42 7.10 2.38
N CYS A 136 -4.73 6.51 1.41
CA CYS A 136 -3.57 5.64 1.66
C CYS A 136 -2.24 6.40 1.75
N TRP A 137 -2.19 7.70 1.42
CA TRP A 137 -0.95 8.50 1.51
C TRP A 137 -0.26 8.44 2.89
N PRO A 138 -0.95 8.40 4.06
CA PRO A 138 -0.27 8.31 5.35
C PRO A 138 0.47 6.98 5.53
N GLN A 139 0.11 5.92 4.78
CA GLN A 139 0.85 4.67 4.79
C GLN A 139 2.28 4.86 4.28
N ALA A 140 2.52 5.78 3.33
CA ALA A 140 3.87 6.12 2.89
C ALA A 140 4.72 6.69 4.03
N VAL A 141 4.12 7.51 4.90
CA VAL A 141 4.78 8.01 6.12
C VAL A 141 5.10 6.87 7.10
N ALA A 142 4.17 5.93 7.29
CA ALA A 142 4.44 4.75 8.11
C ALA A 142 5.60 3.90 7.57
N LEU A 143 5.72 3.72 6.24
CA LEU A 143 6.85 3.03 5.61
C LEU A 143 8.18 3.75 5.89
N MET A 144 8.21 5.07 5.74
CA MET A 144 9.40 5.89 6.03
C MET A 144 9.79 5.85 7.52
N LEU A 145 8.81 5.81 8.43
CA LEU A 145 9.06 5.64 9.86
C LEU A 145 9.58 4.24 10.19
N GLY A 146 9.09 3.19 9.53
CA GLY A 146 9.65 1.83 9.63
C GLY A 146 11.11 1.77 9.15
N LEU A 147 11.43 2.43 8.03
CA LEU A 147 12.81 2.59 7.55
C LEU A 147 13.68 3.36 8.56
N THR A 148 13.13 4.45 9.12
CA THR A 148 13.81 5.27 10.11
C THR A 148 14.09 4.49 11.39
N ALA A 149 13.12 3.70 11.86
CA ALA A 149 13.28 2.79 12.99
C ALA A 149 14.42 1.80 12.74
N PHE A 150 14.53 1.22 11.55
CA PHE A 150 15.65 0.34 11.19
C PHE A 150 16.99 1.08 11.21
N ALA A 151 17.07 2.26 10.60
CA ALA A 151 18.29 3.05 10.56
C ALA A 151 18.79 3.45 11.96
N LEU A 152 17.87 3.84 12.85
CA LEU A 152 18.15 4.17 14.26
C LEU A 152 18.58 2.94 15.05
N ALA A 153 17.88 1.80 14.88
CA ALA A 153 18.24 0.55 15.51
C ALA A 153 19.61 0.04 15.06
N ARG A 154 19.96 0.21 13.78
CA ARG A 154 21.31 -0.10 13.25
C ARG A 154 22.41 0.69 13.95
N ARG A 155 22.15 1.97 14.28
CA ARG A 155 23.07 2.79 15.08
C ARG A 155 23.15 2.30 16.52
N ALA A 156 22.03 1.91 17.12
CA ALA A 156 21.99 1.40 18.50
C ALA A 156 22.71 0.05 18.67
N ILE A 157 22.53 -0.85 17.71
CA ILE A 157 23.05 -2.23 17.77
C ILE A 157 24.51 -2.30 17.29
N GLY A 158 24.90 -1.41 16.37
CA GLY A 158 26.26 -1.35 15.82
C GLY A 158 26.65 -2.54 14.94
N ARG A 159 27.87 -2.49 14.40
CA ARG A 159 28.59 -3.69 13.96
C ARG A 159 29.50 -4.17 15.11
N PRO A 160 29.89 -5.46 15.17
CA PRO A 160 30.75 -5.96 16.24
C PRO A 160 32.06 -5.16 16.43
N GLU A 161 32.56 -4.60 15.33
CA GLU A 161 33.82 -3.84 15.27
C GLU A 161 33.65 -2.33 15.51
N GLU A 162 32.42 -1.82 15.52
CA GLU A 162 32.14 -0.38 15.61
C GLU A 162 31.75 0.00 17.05
N ALA A 163 32.50 0.90 17.68
CA ALA A 163 32.12 1.50 18.96
C ALA A 163 30.84 2.32 18.80
N VAL A 164 29.79 1.96 19.53
CA VAL A 164 28.49 2.66 19.47
C VAL A 164 28.43 3.76 20.52
N SER A 165 28.33 5.00 20.06
CA SER A 165 28.03 6.13 20.95
C SER A 165 26.52 6.22 21.24
N HIS A 166 26.17 6.32 22.52
CA HIS A 166 24.78 6.47 23.01
C HIS A 166 23.78 5.40 22.51
N PRO A 167 24.05 4.09 22.69
CA PRO A 167 23.20 3.01 22.17
C PRO A 167 21.76 3.09 22.67
N VAL A 168 21.56 3.46 23.94
CA VAL A 168 20.23 3.59 24.54
C VAL A 168 19.40 4.69 23.87
N ARG A 169 19.98 5.86 23.59
CA ARG A 169 19.29 6.97 22.93
C ARG A 169 18.78 6.55 21.55
N TRP A 170 19.62 5.86 20.77
CA TRP A 170 19.25 5.38 19.45
C TRP A 170 18.19 4.27 19.52
N ALA A 171 18.27 3.37 20.51
CA ALA A 171 17.28 2.33 20.71
C ALA A 171 15.90 2.92 21.06
N VAL A 172 15.85 3.89 21.99
CA VAL A 172 14.61 4.60 22.35
C VAL A 172 14.03 5.33 21.14
N ALA A 173 14.86 6.02 20.36
CA ALA A 173 14.41 6.69 19.14
C ALA A 173 13.87 5.70 18.10
N ALA A 174 14.50 4.52 17.95
CA ALA A 174 14.03 3.48 17.04
C ALA A 174 12.68 2.90 17.46
N VAL A 175 12.50 2.61 18.76
CA VAL A 175 11.22 2.16 19.34
C VAL A 175 10.15 3.22 19.15
N GLY A 176 10.46 4.50 19.39
CA GLY A 176 9.55 5.62 19.18
C GLY A 176 9.10 5.76 17.72
N ALA A 177 10.02 5.66 16.77
CA ALA A 177 9.69 5.71 15.35
C ALA A 177 8.83 4.50 14.90
N MET A 178 9.13 3.30 15.40
CA MET A 178 8.33 2.09 15.15
C MET A 178 6.93 2.22 15.77
N CYS A 179 6.83 2.75 16.97
CA CYS A 179 5.56 3.02 17.64
C CYS A 179 4.71 4.02 16.84
N ALA A 180 5.31 5.13 16.38
CA ALA A 180 4.63 6.10 15.54
C ALA A 180 4.16 5.49 14.21
N ALA A 181 5.02 4.70 13.54
CA ALA A 181 4.63 3.97 12.33
C ALA A 181 3.42 3.06 12.58
N THR A 182 3.39 2.39 13.73
CA THR A 182 2.32 1.47 14.13
C THR A 182 1.00 2.20 14.40
N LEU A 183 1.05 3.36 15.07
CA LEU A 183 -0.12 4.20 15.34
C LEU A 183 -0.65 4.93 14.09
N ILE A 184 0.11 4.92 12.99
CA ILE A 184 -0.38 5.28 11.65
C ILE A 184 -0.94 4.02 10.99
N TYR A 185 -0.09 3.09 10.60
CA TYR A 185 -0.51 1.89 9.89
C TYR A 185 0.41 0.72 10.23
N GLN A 186 -0.10 -0.20 11.05
CA GLN A 186 0.69 -1.25 11.71
C GLN A 186 1.53 -2.07 10.73
N VAL A 187 0.90 -2.53 9.64
CA VAL A 187 1.53 -3.39 8.63
C VAL A 187 2.60 -2.66 7.81
N SER A 188 2.46 -1.35 7.59
CA SER A 188 3.49 -0.55 6.92
C SER A 188 4.70 -0.30 7.81
N GLY A 189 4.53 -0.19 9.13
CA GLY A 189 5.66 -0.11 10.07
C GLY A 189 6.58 -1.33 9.99
N LEU A 190 6.03 -2.51 9.66
CA LEU A 190 6.80 -3.76 9.50
C LEU A 190 7.74 -3.75 8.27
N PHE A 191 7.73 -2.70 7.44
CA PHE A 191 8.71 -2.50 6.38
C PHE A 191 10.17 -2.48 6.89
N TYR A 192 10.35 -2.25 8.21
CA TYR A 192 11.59 -2.56 8.92
C TYR A 192 12.18 -3.93 8.54
N ALA A 193 11.34 -4.97 8.46
CA ALA A 193 11.75 -6.34 8.14
C ALA A 193 12.38 -6.48 6.75
N VAL A 194 11.96 -5.64 5.78
CA VAL A 194 12.52 -5.59 4.42
C VAL A 194 13.98 -5.16 4.46
N LEU A 195 14.30 -4.11 5.21
CA LEU A 195 15.67 -3.62 5.35
C LEU A 195 16.54 -4.58 6.17
N LEU A 196 15.93 -5.24 7.17
CA LEU A 196 16.59 -6.29 7.94
C LEU A 196 16.97 -7.47 7.03
N ALA A 197 16.06 -7.90 6.14
CA ALA A 197 16.34 -8.93 5.14
C ALA A 197 17.49 -8.49 4.22
N ALA A 198 17.43 -7.24 3.74
CA ALA A 198 18.43 -6.74 2.80
C ALA A 198 19.83 -6.64 3.41
N ALA A 199 19.92 -6.21 4.66
CA ALA A 199 21.17 -6.24 5.40
C ALA A 199 21.67 -7.68 5.57
N LEU A 200 20.81 -8.61 5.96
CA LEU A 200 21.19 -10.00 6.24
C LEU A 200 21.75 -10.73 5.02
N VAL A 201 21.18 -10.52 3.83
CA VAL A 201 21.66 -11.11 2.56
C VAL A 201 23.12 -10.76 2.27
N VAL A 202 23.54 -9.54 2.62
CA VAL A 202 24.91 -9.06 2.36
C VAL A 202 25.86 -9.40 3.49
N ARG A 203 25.34 -9.53 4.72
CA ARG A 203 26.14 -9.96 5.88
C ARG A 203 26.83 -11.29 5.61
N ARG A 204 28.03 -11.46 6.15
CA ARG A 204 28.85 -12.67 6.06
C ARG A 204 29.30 -13.09 7.46
N ASP A 205 28.36 -13.16 8.40
CA ASP A 205 28.65 -13.65 9.75
C ASP A 205 29.19 -15.09 9.68
N THR A 206 30.18 -15.40 10.52
CA THR A 206 30.86 -16.70 10.54
C THR A 206 30.04 -17.80 11.21
N SER A 207 28.98 -17.45 11.96
CA SER A 207 28.12 -18.40 12.67
C SER A 207 26.62 -18.07 12.56
N LEU A 208 25.77 -19.10 12.55
CA LEU A 208 24.31 -18.95 12.61
C LEU A 208 23.85 -18.29 13.91
N LYS A 209 24.54 -18.57 15.01
CA LYS A 209 24.22 -18.03 16.34
C LYS A 209 24.36 -16.51 16.37
N ASP A 210 25.39 -15.97 15.71
CA ASP A 210 25.61 -14.53 15.66
C ASP A 210 24.57 -13.84 14.76
N THR A 211 24.24 -14.43 13.61
CA THR A 211 23.13 -13.94 12.78
C THR A 211 21.81 -13.97 13.55
N ALA A 212 21.49 -15.07 14.24
CA ALA A 212 20.27 -15.19 15.04
C ALA A 212 20.22 -14.16 16.17
N ARG A 213 21.32 -13.97 16.90
CA ARG A 213 21.41 -12.97 17.98
C ARG A 213 21.23 -11.55 17.44
N TRP A 214 21.85 -11.24 16.31
CA TRP A 214 21.71 -9.93 15.68
C TRP A 214 20.29 -9.67 15.18
N MET A 215 19.69 -10.65 14.51
CA MET A 215 18.29 -10.59 14.07
C MET A 215 17.35 -10.44 15.28
N ALA A 216 17.57 -11.20 16.36
CA ALA A 216 16.78 -11.10 17.58
C ALA A 216 16.81 -9.69 18.19
N ARG A 217 17.97 -9.02 18.22
CA ARG A 217 18.06 -7.62 18.70
C ARG A 217 17.21 -6.66 17.88
N HIS A 218 17.21 -6.82 16.56
CA HIS A 218 16.37 -6.01 15.67
C HIS A 218 14.87 -6.32 15.85
N LEU A 219 14.50 -7.60 15.94
CA LEU A 219 13.14 -8.03 16.20
C LEU A 219 12.64 -7.57 17.58
N TRP A 220 13.52 -7.49 18.58
CA TRP A 220 13.21 -6.91 19.89
C TRP A 220 12.85 -5.43 19.80
N VAL A 221 13.59 -4.63 19.03
CA VAL A 221 13.24 -3.22 18.81
C VAL A 221 11.89 -3.09 18.12
N MET A 222 11.64 -3.90 17.10
CA MET A 222 10.36 -3.91 16.38
C MET A 222 9.20 -4.31 17.30
N GLY A 223 9.36 -5.41 18.05
CA GLY A 223 8.39 -5.92 19.00
C GLY A 223 8.09 -4.93 20.13
N LEU A 224 9.12 -4.26 20.67
CA LEU A 224 8.93 -3.23 21.69
C LEU A 224 8.18 -2.01 21.15
N GLY A 225 8.45 -1.58 19.91
CA GLY A 225 7.69 -0.52 19.26
C GLY A 225 6.21 -0.86 19.08
N LEU A 226 5.90 -2.09 18.63
CA LEU A 226 4.53 -2.60 18.53
C LEU A 226 3.86 -2.67 19.91
N ALA A 227 4.57 -3.16 20.92
CA ALA A 227 4.06 -3.26 22.29
C ALA A 227 3.73 -1.88 22.88
N VAL A 228 4.59 -0.88 22.69
CA VAL A 228 4.35 0.49 23.14
C VAL A 228 3.12 1.09 22.44
N ALA A 229 2.98 0.91 21.13
CA ALA A 229 1.80 1.37 20.39
C ALA A 229 0.50 0.68 20.87
N TYR A 230 0.57 -0.61 21.16
CA TYR A 230 -0.54 -1.37 21.74
C TYR A 230 -0.89 -0.86 23.14
N LEU A 231 0.10 -0.60 24.00
CA LEU A 231 -0.12 -0.03 25.33
C LEU A 231 -0.75 1.36 25.25
N ILE A 232 -0.27 2.24 24.37
CA ILE A 232 -0.89 3.55 24.13
C ILE A 232 -2.36 3.37 23.75
N THR A 233 -2.66 2.48 22.82
CA THR A 233 -4.04 2.19 22.38
C THR A 233 -4.91 1.66 23.53
N LYS A 234 -4.38 0.75 24.36
CA LYS A 234 -5.11 0.22 25.51
C LYS A 234 -5.35 1.29 26.58
N VAL A 235 -4.38 2.16 26.83
CA VAL A 235 -4.53 3.29 27.75
C VAL A 235 -5.61 4.25 27.24
N THR A 236 -5.61 4.60 25.95
CA THR A 236 -6.64 5.51 25.41
C THR A 236 -8.05 4.91 25.47
N PHE A 237 -8.19 3.58 25.40
CA PHE A 237 -9.47 2.92 25.62
C PHE A 237 -9.86 2.88 27.10
N ALA A 238 -8.91 2.56 27.99
CA ALA A 238 -9.16 2.45 29.42
C ALA A 238 -9.53 3.80 30.06
N THR A 239 -8.98 4.90 29.54
CA THR A 239 -9.32 6.27 29.99
C THR A 239 -10.61 6.81 29.36
N GLY A 240 -11.25 6.05 28.46
CA GLY A 240 -12.45 6.50 27.74
C GLY A 240 -12.19 7.57 26.67
N LEU A 241 -10.92 7.84 26.32
CA LEU A 241 -10.59 8.79 25.26
C LEU A 241 -11.11 8.32 23.89
N PHE A 242 -11.06 7.00 23.63
CA PHE A 242 -11.66 6.38 22.45
C PHE A 242 -12.40 5.09 22.81
N THR A 243 -13.49 4.81 22.10
CA THR A 243 -14.23 3.55 22.23
C THR A 243 -13.58 2.49 21.34
N PRO A 244 -13.29 1.27 21.82
CA PRO A 244 -12.72 0.21 20.99
C PRO A 244 -13.70 -0.26 19.91
N SER A 245 -13.19 -0.46 18.69
CA SER A 245 -13.96 -1.05 17.60
C SER A 245 -14.13 -2.56 17.77
N THR A 246 -15.29 -3.08 17.37
CA THR A 246 -15.56 -4.52 17.25
C THR A 246 -14.64 -5.22 16.25
N ARG A 247 -13.93 -4.47 15.38
CA ARG A 247 -12.95 -5.00 14.44
C ARG A 247 -11.59 -5.33 15.08
N ILE A 248 -11.31 -4.84 16.29
CA ILE A 248 -10.07 -5.21 17.01
C ILE A 248 -10.29 -6.57 17.69
N VAL A 249 -10.05 -7.64 16.93
CA VAL A 249 -10.19 -9.01 17.42
C VAL A 249 -8.92 -9.79 17.08
N PHE A 250 -8.43 -10.55 18.04
CA PHE A 250 -7.35 -11.51 17.82
C PHE A 250 -7.88 -12.80 17.19
N GLU A 251 -7.09 -13.39 16.30
CA GLU A 251 -7.38 -14.71 15.74
C GLU A 251 -7.48 -15.77 16.86
N LYS A 252 -8.44 -16.69 16.70
CA LYS A 252 -8.66 -17.81 17.63
C LYS A 252 -8.41 -19.16 16.97
N HIS A 253 -8.49 -19.23 15.64
CA HIS A 253 -8.35 -20.44 14.83
C HIS A 253 -7.02 -20.44 14.07
N TRP A 254 -5.94 -20.71 14.79
CA TRP A 254 -4.57 -20.58 14.28
C TRP A 254 -4.24 -21.54 13.13
N VAL A 255 -4.75 -22.77 13.16
CA VAL A 255 -4.51 -23.77 12.12
C VAL A 255 -5.15 -23.32 10.81
N ASP A 256 -6.45 -23.00 10.85
CA ASP A 256 -7.19 -22.52 9.68
C ASP A 256 -6.59 -21.21 9.13
N LYS A 257 -6.19 -20.30 10.02
CA LYS A 257 -5.49 -19.06 9.62
C LYS A 257 -4.16 -19.35 8.94
N THR A 258 -3.42 -20.35 9.40
CA THR A 258 -2.16 -20.77 8.78
C THR A 258 -2.40 -21.30 7.37
N VAL A 259 -3.36 -22.22 7.21
CA VAL A 259 -3.73 -22.77 5.88
C VAL A 259 -4.20 -21.64 4.96
N TRP A 260 -5.05 -20.75 5.45
CA TRP A 260 -5.51 -19.58 4.69
C TRP A 260 -4.36 -18.67 4.28
N ALA A 261 -3.42 -18.37 5.19
CA ALA A 261 -2.25 -17.55 4.85
C ALA A 261 -1.40 -18.22 3.77
N LEU A 262 -1.13 -19.52 3.89
CA LEU A 262 -0.34 -20.27 2.91
C LEU A 262 -1.00 -20.34 1.52
N THR A 263 -2.33 -20.32 1.46
CA THR A 263 -3.08 -20.47 0.20
C THR A 263 -3.52 -19.15 -0.43
N HIS A 264 -3.70 -18.09 0.36
CA HIS A 264 -4.24 -16.81 -0.11
C HIS A 264 -3.30 -15.61 0.13
N VAL A 265 -2.38 -15.69 1.07
CA VAL A 265 -1.47 -14.55 1.39
C VAL A 265 -0.11 -14.76 0.73
N PHE A 266 0.52 -15.91 0.96
CA PHE A 266 1.85 -16.19 0.44
C PHE A 266 1.92 -16.16 -1.09
N PRO A 267 0.97 -16.74 -1.84
CA PRO A 267 0.98 -16.64 -3.30
C PRO A 267 0.93 -15.18 -3.78
N ASN A 268 0.13 -14.33 -3.13
CA ASN A 268 0.06 -12.91 -3.46
C ASN A 268 1.36 -12.15 -3.19
N ALA A 269 2.10 -12.51 -2.14
CA ALA A 269 3.41 -11.93 -1.89
C ALA A 269 4.49 -12.45 -2.86
N LEU A 270 4.41 -13.73 -3.27
CA LEU A 270 5.33 -14.38 -4.20
C LEU A 270 5.14 -13.94 -5.65
N ALA A 271 3.93 -13.50 -6.01
CA ALA A 271 3.62 -12.95 -7.31
C ALA A 271 4.31 -11.59 -7.58
N LEU A 272 4.90 -10.96 -6.55
CA LEU A 272 5.72 -9.74 -6.61
C LEU A 272 5.04 -8.55 -7.33
N SER A 273 4.99 -8.55 -8.66
CA SER A 273 4.36 -7.54 -9.52
C SER A 273 3.04 -7.98 -10.17
N ALA A 274 2.77 -9.29 -10.24
CA ALA A 274 1.54 -9.82 -10.82
C ALA A 274 0.37 -9.77 -9.81
N LEU A 275 -0.82 -9.41 -10.30
CA LEU A 275 -2.04 -9.35 -9.51
C LEU A 275 -2.77 -10.69 -9.56
N ASN A 276 -3.46 -11.03 -8.48
CA ASN A 276 -4.41 -12.12 -8.44
C ASN A 276 -5.75 -11.65 -8.98
N GLU A 277 -6.47 -12.52 -9.68
CA GLU A 277 -7.77 -12.23 -10.26
C GLU A 277 -8.85 -13.01 -9.52
N THR A 278 -9.87 -12.31 -9.00
CA THR A 278 -10.92 -12.95 -8.19
C THR A 278 -12.04 -13.54 -9.05
N LEU A 279 -12.09 -13.23 -10.35
CA LEU A 279 -13.21 -13.57 -11.24
C LEU A 279 -12.69 -14.11 -12.58
N GLY A 280 -12.59 -15.44 -12.70
CA GLY A 280 -12.67 -16.18 -13.97
C GLY A 280 -11.67 -15.85 -15.09
N GLY A 281 -10.71 -14.96 -14.87
CA GLY A 281 -9.69 -14.60 -15.84
C GLY A 281 -8.48 -15.55 -15.79
N ASP A 282 -7.61 -15.37 -16.77
CA ASP A 282 -6.47 -16.24 -17.01
C ASP A 282 -5.35 -15.96 -15.99
N MET A 283 -5.35 -16.72 -14.88
CA MET A 283 -4.36 -16.57 -13.80
C MET A 283 -2.95 -17.05 -14.18
N ASP A 284 -2.70 -17.36 -15.46
CA ASP A 284 -1.45 -17.90 -15.96
C ASP A 284 -0.27 -16.98 -15.64
N GLY A 285 -0.41 -15.67 -15.80
CA GLY A 285 0.63 -14.70 -15.47
C GLY A 285 0.95 -14.63 -13.96
N TYR A 286 -0.09 -14.72 -13.12
CA TYR A 286 0.03 -14.71 -11.67
C TYR A 286 0.82 -15.94 -11.17
N TRP A 287 0.39 -17.15 -11.56
CA TRP A 287 1.06 -18.38 -11.13
C TRP A 287 2.43 -18.55 -11.78
N ALA A 288 2.63 -18.12 -13.02
CA ALA A 288 3.96 -18.08 -13.64
C ALA A 288 4.94 -17.24 -12.81
N MET A 289 4.50 -16.09 -12.29
CA MET A 289 5.33 -15.23 -11.45
C MET A 289 5.62 -15.86 -10.08
N VAL A 290 4.63 -16.53 -9.46
CA VAL A 290 4.84 -17.31 -8.23
C VAL A 290 5.88 -18.41 -8.44
N VAL A 291 5.76 -19.19 -9.51
CA VAL A 291 6.70 -20.27 -9.85
C VAL A 291 8.09 -19.70 -10.14
N LEU A 292 8.18 -18.60 -10.88
CA LEU A 292 9.45 -17.92 -11.16
C LEU A 292 10.13 -17.47 -9.88
N THR A 293 9.40 -16.82 -8.98
CA THR A 293 9.92 -16.38 -7.68
C THR A 293 10.44 -17.57 -6.88
N LEU A 294 9.63 -18.62 -6.71
CA LEU A 294 10.05 -19.82 -5.97
C LEU A 294 11.28 -20.51 -6.58
N THR A 295 11.33 -20.59 -7.92
CA THR A 295 12.46 -21.16 -8.65
C THR A 295 13.74 -20.37 -8.38
N LEU A 296 13.69 -19.04 -8.51
CA LEU A 296 14.86 -18.20 -8.25
C LEU A 296 15.31 -18.26 -6.80
N LEU A 297 14.39 -18.40 -5.84
CA LEU A 297 14.73 -18.56 -4.44
C LEU A 297 15.40 -19.91 -4.16
N GLY A 298 14.89 -21.00 -4.74
CA GLY A 298 15.53 -22.31 -4.69
C GLY A 298 16.95 -22.27 -5.25
N VAL A 299 17.14 -21.60 -6.40
CA VAL A 299 18.46 -21.36 -6.99
C VAL A 299 19.35 -20.54 -6.06
N GLY A 300 18.83 -19.47 -5.45
CA GLY A 300 19.58 -18.64 -4.49
C GLY A 300 20.08 -19.43 -3.28
N VAL A 301 19.21 -20.26 -2.69
CA VAL A 301 19.57 -21.18 -1.59
C VAL A 301 20.62 -22.19 -2.05
N ALA A 302 20.47 -22.78 -3.23
CA ALA A 302 21.43 -23.74 -3.77
C ALA A 302 22.81 -23.10 -4.02
N VAL A 303 22.85 -21.88 -4.57
CA VAL A 303 24.10 -21.13 -4.80
C VAL A 303 24.76 -20.77 -3.47
N GLU A 304 24.00 -20.31 -2.48
CA GLU A 304 24.57 -20.01 -1.16
C GLU A 304 25.04 -21.29 -0.43
N GLY A 305 24.35 -22.42 -0.63
CA GLY A 305 24.78 -23.72 -0.12
C GLY A 305 26.07 -24.23 -0.74
N ARG A 306 26.26 -24.03 -2.05
CA ARG A 306 27.55 -24.32 -2.70
C ARG A 306 28.67 -23.43 -2.20
N ARG A 307 28.36 -22.16 -1.88
CA ARG A 307 29.36 -21.16 -1.46
C ARG A 307 29.77 -21.29 0.01
N SER A 308 28.81 -21.52 0.90
CA SER A 308 29.00 -21.41 2.35
C SER A 308 28.54 -22.68 3.09
N GLY A 309 28.28 -23.77 2.38
CA GLY A 309 27.80 -25.03 2.95
C GLY A 309 26.42 -24.92 3.61
N LEU A 310 26.12 -25.85 4.53
CA LEU A 310 24.85 -25.90 5.27
C LEU A 310 24.59 -24.65 6.12
N ILE A 311 25.65 -23.95 6.56
CA ILE A 311 25.53 -22.69 7.29
C ILE A 311 24.91 -21.61 6.41
N GLY A 312 25.33 -21.51 5.15
CA GLY A 312 24.75 -20.58 4.18
C GLY A 312 23.26 -20.82 3.94
N VAL A 313 22.89 -22.09 3.71
CA VAL A 313 21.50 -22.53 3.55
C VAL A 313 20.68 -22.21 4.78
N GLY A 314 21.15 -22.64 5.96
CA GLY A 314 20.47 -22.42 7.23
C GLY A 314 20.23 -20.94 7.51
N ARG A 315 21.20 -20.08 7.18
CA ARG A 315 21.07 -18.63 7.35
C ARG A 315 20.01 -18.02 6.44
N TRP A 316 20.00 -18.41 5.17
CA TRP A 316 19.01 -17.95 4.19
C TRP A 316 17.61 -18.37 4.59
N LEU A 317 17.41 -19.65 4.92
CA LEU A 317 16.11 -20.18 5.34
C LEU A 317 15.64 -19.57 6.66
N LEU A 318 16.53 -19.46 7.65
CA LEU A 318 16.22 -18.82 8.94
C LEU A 318 15.72 -17.39 8.72
N ALA A 319 16.42 -16.62 7.90
CA ALA A 319 16.05 -15.24 7.60
C ALA A 319 14.75 -15.15 6.81
N LEU A 320 14.59 -15.94 5.75
CA LEU A 320 13.37 -15.93 4.93
C LEU A 320 12.13 -16.27 5.77
N VAL A 321 12.19 -17.34 6.57
CA VAL A 321 11.07 -17.77 7.42
C VAL A 321 10.79 -16.76 8.52
N THR A 322 11.82 -16.37 9.29
CA THR A 322 11.62 -15.48 10.45
C THR A 322 11.16 -14.10 10.02
N LEU A 323 11.73 -13.54 8.95
CA LEU A 323 11.37 -12.21 8.48
C LEU A 323 10.03 -12.19 7.74
N SER A 324 9.63 -13.28 7.08
CA SER A 324 8.26 -13.42 6.55
C SER A 324 7.24 -13.44 7.70
N ALA A 325 7.48 -14.25 8.74
CA ALA A 325 6.64 -14.28 9.92
C ALA A 325 6.56 -12.91 10.60
N ALA A 326 7.69 -12.22 10.73
CA ALA A 326 7.74 -10.89 11.33
C ALA A 326 7.01 -9.83 10.48
N ALA A 327 7.20 -9.85 9.16
CA ALA A 327 6.58 -8.93 8.21
C ALA A 327 5.06 -9.08 8.09
N TYR A 328 4.53 -10.28 8.36
CA TYR A 328 3.09 -10.57 8.34
C TYR A 328 2.46 -10.72 9.73
N SER A 329 3.25 -10.58 10.80
CA SER A 329 2.85 -10.88 12.18
C SER A 329 1.56 -10.21 12.62
N VAL A 330 1.42 -8.90 12.38
CA VAL A 330 0.23 -8.15 12.80
C VAL A 330 -1.03 -8.62 12.08
N SER A 331 -0.97 -8.83 10.76
CA SER A 331 -2.10 -9.33 9.97
C SER A 331 -2.46 -10.78 10.32
N PHE A 332 -1.46 -11.59 10.67
CA PHE A 332 -1.66 -12.96 11.11
C PHE A 332 -2.36 -13.05 12.47
N LEU A 333 -1.98 -12.17 13.41
CA LEU A 333 -2.58 -12.08 14.74
C LEU A 333 -4.00 -11.51 14.72
N ALA A 334 -4.33 -10.67 13.74
CA ALA A 334 -5.67 -10.13 13.58
C ALA A 334 -6.67 -11.19 13.08
N GLY A 335 -7.91 -11.14 13.57
CA GLY A 335 -8.98 -12.05 13.15
C GLY A 335 -9.45 -11.87 11.69
N GLU A 336 -9.02 -10.79 11.03
CA GLU A 336 -9.38 -10.45 9.65
C GLU A 336 -8.82 -11.45 8.63
N ARG A 337 -9.65 -12.00 7.73
CA ARG A 337 -9.21 -12.91 6.64
C ARG A 337 -9.37 -12.25 5.28
N TRP A 338 -8.68 -11.13 5.10
CA TRP A 338 -8.79 -10.30 3.91
C TRP A 338 -7.40 -9.97 3.35
N PRO A 339 -6.92 -10.65 2.29
CA PRO A 339 -5.53 -10.57 1.83
C PRO A 339 -5.29 -9.36 0.90
N THR A 340 -5.74 -8.18 1.31
CA THR A 340 -5.52 -6.92 0.56
C THR A 340 -4.05 -6.59 0.40
N TYR A 341 -3.68 -6.11 -0.79
CA TYR A 341 -2.32 -5.72 -1.11
C TYR A 341 -1.81 -4.59 -0.22
N ARG A 342 -2.67 -3.67 0.27
CA ARG A 342 -2.24 -2.67 1.28
C ARG A 342 -1.69 -3.28 2.57
N THR A 343 -1.94 -4.56 2.85
CA THR A 343 -1.40 -5.27 4.03
C THR A 343 -0.20 -6.17 3.74
N LEU A 344 0.21 -6.31 2.46
CA LEU A 344 1.26 -7.24 2.04
C LEU A 344 2.62 -6.58 1.80
N ASN A 345 2.71 -5.24 1.86
CA ASN A 345 3.89 -4.49 1.42
C ASN A 345 5.20 -4.99 2.07
N ALA A 346 5.21 -5.17 3.39
CA ALA A 346 6.39 -5.66 4.10
C ALA A 346 6.74 -7.11 3.72
N LEU A 347 5.74 -7.98 3.56
CA LEU A 347 5.94 -9.38 3.19
C LEU A 347 6.50 -9.46 1.77
N THR A 348 5.83 -8.86 0.78
CA THR A 348 6.29 -8.78 -0.61
C THR A 348 7.69 -8.18 -0.69
N GLY A 349 7.99 -7.15 0.11
CA GLY A 349 9.32 -6.55 0.18
C GLY A 349 10.41 -7.51 0.66
N VAL A 350 10.14 -8.34 1.69
CA VAL A 350 11.08 -9.38 2.14
C VAL A 350 11.35 -10.37 1.00
N TRP A 351 10.31 -10.87 0.33
CA TRP A 351 10.48 -11.79 -0.80
C TRP A 351 11.21 -11.13 -1.98
N ALA A 352 10.95 -9.86 -2.27
CA ALA A 352 11.64 -9.09 -3.32
C ALA A 352 13.15 -8.95 -3.05
N VAL A 353 13.54 -8.75 -1.79
CA VAL A 353 14.95 -8.72 -1.39
C VAL A 353 15.62 -10.05 -1.73
N PHE A 354 15.03 -11.17 -1.31
CA PHE A 354 15.61 -12.49 -1.58
C PHE A 354 15.58 -12.84 -3.07
N PHE A 355 14.54 -12.44 -3.80
CA PHE A 355 14.48 -12.58 -5.26
C PHE A 355 15.64 -11.85 -5.95
N ALA A 356 15.85 -10.57 -5.64
CA ALA A 356 16.95 -9.79 -6.19
C ALA A 356 18.31 -10.35 -5.78
N ALA A 357 18.44 -10.78 -4.52
CA ALA A 357 19.64 -11.43 -3.99
C ALA A 357 19.98 -12.72 -4.74
N SER A 358 18.98 -13.58 -4.99
CA SER A 358 19.14 -14.83 -5.72
C SER A 358 19.66 -14.60 -7.13
N LEU A 359 19.08 -13.63 -7.84
CA LEU A 359 19.49 -13.30 -9.20
C LEU A 359 20.93 -12.75 -9.23
N VAL A 360 21.29 -11.88 -8.30
CA VAL A 360 22.66 -11.37 -8.15
C VAL A 360 23.64 -12.49 -7.80
N ASN A 361 23.27 -13.39 -6.89
CA ASN A 361 24.09 -14.54 -6.51
C ASN A 361 24.28 -15.50 -7.67
N LEU A 362 23.23 -15.79 -8.45
CA LEU A 362 23.34 -16.59 -9.67
C LEU A 362 24.32 -15.98 -10.67
N GLY A 363 24.31 -14.66 -10.81
CA GLY A 363 25.29 -13.93 -11.62
C GLY A 363 26.75 -14.14 -11.18
N THR A 364 27.01 -14.56 -9.95
CA THR A 364 28.38 -14.85 -9.49
C THR A 364 28.91 -16.19 -9.97
N VAL A 365 28.03 -17.10 -10.44
CA VAL A 365 28.42 -18.40 -11.00
C VAL A 365 29.22 -18.24 -12.30
N TRP A 366 28.97 -17.18 -13.06
CA TRP A 366 29.72 -16.83 -14.28
C TRP A 366 30.45 -15.48 -14.13
N PRO A 367 31.68 -15.44 -13.61
CA PRO A 367 32.30 -14.18 -13.17
C PRO A 367 32.45 -13.10 -14.26
N ARG A 368 32.64 -13.51 -15.53
CA ARG A 368 32.84 -12.58 -16.65
C ARG A 368 31.55 -11.89 -17.11
N HIS A 369 30.45 -12.63 -17.23
CA HIS A 369 29.20 -12.14 -17.86
C HIS A 369 28.00 -12.13 -16.90
N GLY A 370 28.01 -13.01 -15.91
CA GLY A 370 26.89 -13.24 -14.99
C GLY A 370 26.46 -12.00 -14.19
N PRO A 371 27.36 -11.14 -13.67
CA PRO A 371 26.93 -9.92 -12.99
C PRO A 371 26.19 -8.93 -13.91
N ARG A 372 26.60 -8.85 -15.19
CA ARG A 372 25.93 -8.01 -16.19
C ARG A 372 24.57 -8.59 -16.55
N LEU A 373 24.50 -9.91 -16.76
CA LEU A 373 23.25 -10.62 -17.03
C LEU A 373 22.25 -10.48 -15.87
N ALA A 374 22.70 -10.67 -14.62
CA ALA A 374 21.85 -10.50 -13.45
C ALA A 374 21.30 -9.07 -13.34
N THR A 375 22.13 -8.06 -13.63
CA THR A 375 21.69 -6.67 -13.68
C THR A 375 20.69 -6.44 -14.81
N LEU A 376 20.96 -6.98 -16.01
CA LEU A 376 20.05 -6.88 -17.17
C LEU A 376 18.69 -7.51 -16.88
N LEU A 377 18.66 -8.72 -16.32
CA LEU A 377 17.43 -9.42 -15.96
C LEU A 377 16.65 -8.67 -14.87
N LEU A 378 17.34 -8.12 -13.87
CA LEU A 378 16.70 -7.31 -12.85
C LEU A 378 16.16 -6.00 -13.44
N THR A 379 16.90 -5.34 -14.34
CA THR A 379 16.41 -4.16 -15.06
C THR A 379 15.18 -4.49 -15.91
N ALA A 380 15.18 -5.61 -16.64
CA ALA A 380 14.04 -6.06 -17.43
C ALA A 380 12.82 -6.32 -16.53
N PHE A 381 13.01 -6.99 -15.39
CA PHE A 381 11.95 -7.22 -14.42
C PHE A 381 11.38 -5.92 -13.83
N VAL A 382 12.24 -4.96 -13.46
CA VAL A 382 11.80 -3.66 -12.93
C VAL A 382 11.09 -2.84 -14.02
N GLY A 383 11.61 -2.84 -15.25
CA GLY A 383 10.98 -2.18 -16.39
C GLY A 383 9.60 -2.75 -16.70
N PHE A 384 9.47 -4.08 -16.76
CA PHE A 384 8.18 -4.76 -16.91
C PHE A 384 7.22 -4.45 -15.76
N SER A 385 7.71 -4.46 -14.51
CA SER A 385 6.90 -4.11 -13.34
C SER A 385 6.45 -2.65 -13.36
N ALA A 386 7.24 -1.74 -13.95
CA ALA A 386 6.87 -0.34 -14.10
C ALA A 386 5.74 -0.16 -15.13
N LEU A 387 5.81 -0.90 -16.25
CA LEU A 387 4.75 -0.94 -17.26
C LEU A 387 3.45 -1.49 -16.66
N LEU A 388 3.53 -2.64 -15.97
CA LEU A 388 2.36 -3.21 -15.28
C LEU A 388 1.80 -2.24 -14.24
N ALA A 389 2.65 -1.61 -13.42
CA ALA A 389 2.18 -0.66 -12.41
C ALA A 389 1.48 0.55 -13.04
N HIS A 390 1.96 1.03 -14.19
CA HIS A 390 1.32 2.11 -14.94
C HIS A 390 -0.05 1.69 -15.47
N GLU A 391 -0.13 0.56 -16.19
CA GLU A 391 -1.36 0.03 -16.77
C GLU A 391 -2.39 -0.32 -15.69
N GLN A 392 -1.99 -1.05 -14.66
CA GLN A 392 -2.86 -1.42 -13.53
C GLN A 392 -3.40 -0.20 -12.79
N SER A 393 -2.57 0.83 -12.58
CA SER A 393 -3.03 2.08 -11.95
C SER A 393 -4.07 2.81 -12.79
N LEU A 394 -3.90 2.82 -14.12
CA LEU A 394 -4.82 3.49 -15.02
C LEU A 394 -6.12 2.69 -15.21
N GLU A 395 -6.01 1.41 -15.57
CA GLU A 395 -7.12 0.56 -15.99
C GLU A 395 -7.93 0.00 -14.81
N LEU A 396 -7.32 -0.16 -13.63
CA LEU A 396 -7.97 -0.78 -12.47
C LEU A 396 -8.35 0.24 -11.38
N PHE A 397 -7.78 1.45 -11.40
CA PHE A 397 -8.22 2.54 -10.51
C PHE A 397 -8.81 3.70 -11.31
N ALA A 398 -7.99 4.39 -12.09
CA ALA A 398 -8.36 5.72 -12.55
C ALA A 398 -9.52 5.75 -13.54
N LEU A 399 -9.49 4.90 -14.58
CA LEU A 399 -10.55 4.87 -15.58
C LEU A 399 -11.88 4.35 -15.02
N PRO A 400 -11.93 3.22 -14.27
CA PRO A 400 -13.19 2.76 -13.70
C PRO A 400 -13.80 3.75 -12.71
N GLN A 401 -13.00 4.30 -11.79
CA GLN A 401 -13.49 5.25 -10.80
C GLN A 401 -13.90 6.59 -11.43
N GLY A 402 -13.18 7.04 -12.46
CA GLY A 402 -13.57 8.23 -13.23
C GLY A 402 -14.90 8.05 -13.95
N ARG A 403 -15.18 6.86 -14.50
CA ARG A 403 -16.47 6.53 -15.12
C ARG A 403 -17.60 6.48 -14.10
N GLU A 404 -17.38 5.88 -12.93
CA GLU A 404 -18.34 5.89 -11.83
C GLU A 404 -18.70 7.34 -11.46
N LEU A 405 -17.69 8.19 -11.28
CA LEU A 405 -17.91 9.59 -10.92
C LEU A 405 -18.68 10.34 -12.02
N ALA A 406 -18.32 10.15 -13.29
CA ALA A 406 -18.97 10.82 -14.42
C ALA A 406 -20.46 10.48 -14.52
N LEU A 407 -20.83 9.20 -14.34
CA LEU A 407 -22.24 8.78 -14.32
C LEU A 407 -23.02 9.42 -13.18
N MET A 408 -22.41 9.52 -11.99
CA MET A 408 -23.04 10.20 -10.86
C MET A 408 -23.18 11.71 -11.12
N GLU A 409 -22.20 12.32 -11.77
CA GLU A 409 -22.19 13.75 -12.11
C GLU A 409 -23.29 14.11 -13.12
N GLU A 410 -23.54 13.26 -14.11
CA GLU A 410 -24.69 13.41 -15.02
C GLU A 410 -26.02 13.49 -14.25
N GLY A 411 -26.20 12.64 -13.23
CA GLY A 411 -27.38 12.67 -12.37
C GLY A 411 -27.42 13.88 -11.43
N ALA A 412 -26.29 14.27 -10.85
CA ALA A 412 -26.17 15.44 -9.98
C ALA A 412 -26.51 16.75 -10.73
N ASN A 413 -26.21 16.82 -12.02
CA ASN A 413 -26.54 17.96 -12.89
C ASN A 413 -28.05 18.15 -13.12
N LEU A 414 -28.86 17.11 -12.90
CA LEU A 414 -30.31 17.19 -13.01
C LEU A 414 -30.99 17.72 -11.74
N VAL A 415 -30.27 17.85 -10.61
CA VAL A 415 -30.85 18.31 -9.35
C VAL A 415 -31.24 19.79 -9.45
N VAL A 416 -32.53 20.12 -9.39
CA VAL A 416 -33.00 21.51 -9.36
C VAL A 416 -33.52 21.84 -7.95
N PRO A 417 -32.80 22.64 -7.15
CA PRO A 417 -33.14 22.94 -5.75
C PRO A 417 -34.59 23.39 -5.52
N ALA A 418 -35.14 24.18 -6.44
CA ALA A 418 -36.50 24.71 -6.35
C ALA A 418 -37.58 23.62 -6.26
N TRP A 419 -37.32 22.42 -6.79
CA TRP A 419 -38.29 21.34 -6.88
C TRP A 419 -38.04 20.21 -5.88
N LYS A 420 -36.91 20.25 -5.15
CA LYS A 420 -36.47 19.19 -4.22
C LYS A 420 -36.68 17.77 -4.78
N PRO A 421 -36.04 17.42 -5.92
CA PRO A 421 -36.33 16.19 -6.63
C PRO A 421 -36.03 14.95 -5.79
N ARG A 422 -36.77 13.88 -6.05
CA ARG A 422 -36.50 12.53 -5.54
C ARG A 422 -35.47 11.87 -6.45
N VAL A 423 -34.28 11.63 -5.93
CA VAL A 423 -33.16 10.98 -6.62
C VAL A 423 -33.03 9.55 -6.12
N PHE A 424 -33.05 8.61 -7.06
CA PHE A 424 -32.70 7.22 -6.79
C PHE A 424 -31.39 6.86 -7.49
N VAL A 425 -30.44 6.31 -6.73
CA VAL A 425 -29.25 5.69 -7.31
C VAL A 425 -29.43 4.17 -7.32
N LEU A 426 -29.53 3.61 -8.52
CA LEU A 426 -29.50 2.17 -8.70
C LEU A 426 -28.04 1.71 -8.58
N THR A 427 -27.70 1.07 -7.47
CA THR A 427 -26.31 0.66 -7.19
C THR A 427 -25.85 -0.42 -8.17
N ALA A 428 -24.57 -0.37 -8.49
CA ALA A 428 -23.90 -1.37 -9.30
C ALA A 428 -23.51 -2.58 -8.46
N LYS A 429 -23.34 -3.74 -9.08
CA LYS A 429 -22.67 -4.88 -8.46
C LYS A 429 -21.18 -4.83 -8.81
N GLN A 430 -20.38 -5.56 -8.04
CA GLN A 430 -18.98 -5.76 -8.38
C GLN A 430 -18.76 -6.44 -9.75
N THR A 431 -19.77 -7.17 -10.26
CA THR A 431 -19.77 -7.75 -11.61
C THR A 431 -20.02 -6.74 -12.73
N ASP A 432 -20.47 -5.53 -12.39
CA ASP A 432 -20.75 -4.45 -13.34
C ASP A 432 -19.54 -3.51 -13.49
N SER A 433 -18.37 -3.92 -13.00
CA SER A 433 -17.13 -3.14 -13.05
C SER A 433 -16.66 -2.95 -14.49
N SER A 434 -16.38 -1.71 -14.88
CA SER A 434 -15.78 -1.43 -16.19
C SER A 434 -14.27 -1.74 -16.30
N ALA A 435 -13.66 -2.26 -15.23
CA ALA A 435 -12.27 -2.72 -15.22
C ALA A 435 -12.14 -4.10 -15.89
N PRO A 436 -11.01 -4.40 -16.56
CA PRO A 436 -10.80 -5.69 -17.21
C PRO A 436 -10.77 -6.88 -16.24
N PHE A 437 -10.31 -6.67 -15.00
CA PHE A 437 -10.37 -7.67 -13.93
C PHE A 437 -10.42 -7.01 -12.55
N ARG A 438 -10.64 -7.82 -11.51
CA ARG A 438 -10.87 -7.34 -10.14
C ARG A 438 -10.07 -8.14 -9.10
N TYR A 439 -9.53 -7.40 -8.13
CA TYR A 439 -9.01 -7.95 -6.89
C TYR A 439 -9.60 -7.24 -5.66
N LEU A 440 -10.43 -7.98 -4.92
CA LEU A 440 -11.06 -7.55 -3.67
C LEU A 440 -11.68 -6.13 -3.78
N ASP A 441 -11.46 -5.29 -2.77
CA ASP A 441 -11.91 -3.90 -2.65
C ASP A 441 -10.88 -2.87 -3.16
N GLU A 442 -9.82 -3.32 -3.84
CA GLU A 442 -8.70 -2.46 -4.25
C GLU A 442 -8.66 -2.26 -5.77
N PHE A 443 -8.33 -3.31 -6.52
CA PHE A 443 -8.11 -3.21 -7.97
C PHE A 443 -9.39 -3.56 -8.72
N GLY A 444 -9.85 -2.67 -9.60
CA GLY A 444 -11.04 -2.87 -10.42
C GLY A 444 -12.33 -2.98 -9.60
N SER A 445 -12.30 -2.56 -8.33
CA SER A 445 -13.47 -2.59 -7.44
C SER A 445 -14.47 -1.53 -7.88
N VAL A 446 -15.76 -1.86 -7.76
CA VAL A 446 -16.84 -0.87 -7.91
C VAL A 446 -17.06 -0.17 -6.57
N SER A 447 -17.00 1.16 -6.55
CA SER A 447 -17.18 1.96 -5.33
C SER A 447 -18.64 2.06 -4.92
N VAL A 448 -19.53 2.31 -5.88
CA VAL A 448 -20.98 2.47 -5.61
C VAL A 448 -21.73 1.14 -5.44
N ASP A 449 -21.01 0.05 -5.17
CA ASP A 449 -21.62 -1.23 -4.77
C ASP A 449 -22.31 -1.15 -3.40
N SER A 450 -21.98 -0.12 -2.65
CA SER A 450 -22.48 0.18 -1.32
C SER A 450 -23.29 1.46 -1.34
N GLU A 451 -24.50 1.44 -0.77
CA GLU A 451 -25.43 2.58 -0.76
C GLU A 451 -24.85 3.84 -0.11
N TRP A 452 -24.02 3.66 0.93
CA TRP A 452 -23.38 4.78 1.61
C TRP A 452 -22.39 5.51 0.67
N VAL A 453 -21.68 4.80 -0.21
CA VAL A 453 -20.79 5.44 -1.18
C VAL A 453 -21.59 6.25 -2.20
N ALA A 454 -22.67 5.68 -2.73
CA ALA A 454 -23.56 6.38 -3.66
C ALA A 454 -24.10 7.68 -3.06
N LYS A 455 -24.51 7.64 -1.79
CA LYS A 455 -24.97 8.82 -1.04
C LYS A 455 -23.90 9.90 -0.94
N GLU A 456 -22.71 9.52 -0.48
CA GLU A 456 -21.61 10.46 -0.22
C GLU A 456 -21.02 11.03 -1.53
N MET A 457 -20.93 10.21 -2.58
CA MET A 457 -20.51 10.65 -3.92
C MET A 457 -21.49 11.65 -4.52
N LEU A 458 -22.80 11.37 -4.49
CA LEU A 458 -23.82 12.32 -4.97
C LEU A 458 -23.77 13.62 -4.16
N LYS A 459 -23.68 13.51 -2.82
CA LYS A 459 -23.61 14.68 -1.94
C LYS A 459 -22.40 15.56 -2.25
N ALA A 460 -21.23 14.96 -2.51
CA ALA A 460 -20.03 15.69 -2.88
C ALA A 460 -20.21 16.47 -4.19
N LEU A 461 -20.78 15.84 -5.23
CA LEU A 461 -21.05 16.48 -6.52
C LEU A 461 -22.10 17.61 -6.42
N VAL A 462 -23.19 17.40 -5.68
CA VAL A 462 -24.20 18.45 -5.45
C VAL A 462 -23.59 19.62 -4.67
N LYS A 463 -22.67 19.36 -3.72
CA LYS A 463 -21.92 20.39 -3.01
C LYS A 463 -20.99 21.21 -3.91
N GLU A 464 -20.34 20.59 -4.88
CA GLU A 464 -19.53 21.31 -5.88
C GLU A 464 -20.40 22.25 -6.74
N ARG A 465 -21.62 21.80 -7.10
CA ARG A 465 -22.56 22.61 -7.89
C ARG A 465 -23.21 23.76 -7.10
N PHE A 466 -23.48 23.54 -5.81
CA PHE A 466 -24.09 24.53 -4.92
C PHE A 466 -23.17 24.86 -3.72
N PRO A 467 -22.01 25.50 -3.95
CA PRO A 467 -20.97 25.65 -2.92
C PRO A 467 -21.41 26.53 -1.74
N ARG A 468 -22.34 27.47 -1.99
CA ARG A 468 -22.91 28.38 -0.97
C ARG A 468 -23.94 27.71 -0.07
N GLU A 469 -24.52 26.59 -0.48
CA GLU A 469 -25.51 25.89 0.33
C GLU A 469 -24.81 25.15 1.47
N HIS A 470 -25.23 25.36 2.71
CA HIS A 470 -24.58 24.74 3.87
C HIS A 470 -24.96 23.26 3.96
N ASP A 471 -26.24 22.94 3.78
CA ASP A 471 -26.75 21.57 3.79
C ASP A 471 -27.36 21.19 2.43
N VAL A 472 -26.52 20.61 1.56
CA VAL A 472 -26.97 20.15 0.26
C VAL A 472 -27.89 18.94 0.32
N SER A 473 -27.93 18.20 1.43
CA SER A 473 -28.85 17.08 1.59
C SER A 473 -30.31 17.54 1.69
N GLY A 474 -30.56 18.81 2.04
CA GLY A 474 -31.90 19.41 2.00
C GLY A 474 -32.42 19.76 0.60
N LEU A 475 -31.57 19.69 -0.43
CA LEU A 475 -31.90 20.06 -1.81
C LEU A 475 -32.59 18.95 -2.61
N TYR A 476 -32.58 17.71 -2.11
CA TYR A 476 -33.16 16.55 -2.78
C TYR A 476 -33.58 15.48 -1.76
N ARG A 477 -34.46 14.57 -2.16
CA ARG A 477 -34.73 13.34 -1.40
C ARG A 477 -33.91 12.21 -1.99
N PHE A 478 -33.18 11.48 -1.16
CA PHE A 478 -32.26 10.43 -1.61
C PHE A 478 -32.74 9.04 -1.22
N ALA A 479 -32.65 8.12 -2.16
CA ALA A 479 -32.62 6.69 -1.88
C ALA A 479 -31.61 6.01 -2.81
N ALA A 480 -31.08 4.87 -2.39
CA ALA A 480 -30.24 4.03 -3.23
C ALA A 480 -30.55 2.57 -2.94
N GLY A 481 -30.25 1.70 -3.89
CA GLY A 481 -30.36 0.27 -3.67
C GLY A 481 -30.08 -0.54 -4.93
N PRO A 482 -29.94 -1.87 -4.77
CA PRO A 482 -29.57 -2.77 -5.87
C PRO A 482 -30.77 -3.20 -6.72
N VAL A 483 -31.98 -2.71 -6.46
CA VAL A 483 -33.21 -3.06 -7.18
C VAL A 483 -33.79 -1.80 -7.80
N ALA A 484 -34.20 -1.89 -9.07
CA ALA A 484 -34.82 -0.77 -9.75
C ALA A 484 -36.13 -0.40 -9.04
N PRO A 485 -36.39 0.90 -8.78
CA PRO A 485 -37.62 1.32 -8.15
C PRO A 485 -38.80 1.17 -9.12
N GLU A 486 -40.02 1.18 -8.59
CA GLU A 486 -41.21 1.24 -9.43
C GLU A 486 -41.18 2.49 -10.34
N PRO A 487 -41.60 2.38 -11.62
CA PRO A 487 -41.60 3.51 -12.55
C PRO A 487 -42.29 4.74 -11.95
N ARG A 488 -41.72 5.93 -12.15
CA ARG A 488 -42.25 7.23 -11.67
C ARG A 488 -42.20 7.47 -10.14
N SER A 489 -41.62 6.55 -9.37
CA SER A 489 -41.38 6.76 -7.93
C SER A 489 -40.30 7.81 -7.63
N TYR A 490 -39.46 8.12 -8.62
CA TYR A 490 -38.35 9.07 -8.52
C TYR A 490 -38.29 9.94 -9.75
N ASP A 491 -37.86 11.19 -9.56
CA ASP A 491 -37.79 12.20 -10.62
C ASP A 491 -36.45 12.07 -11.38
N ILE A 492 -35.41 11.62 -10.69
CA ILE A 492 -34.08 11.35 -11.24
C ILE A 492 -33.68 9.92 -10.89
N LEU A 493 -33.36 9.11 -11.91
CA LEU A 493 -32.81 7.77 -11.75
C LEU A 493 -31.38 7.75 -12.29
N ILE A 494 -30.41 7.51 -11.41
CA ILE A 494 -29.00 7.34 -11.76
C ILE A 494 -28.71 5.85 -11.79
N ASP A 495 -28.54 5.30 -13.00
CA ASP A 495 -28.29 3.88 -13.21
C ASP A 495 -26.79 3.59 -13.26
N MET A 496 -26.23 3.18 -12.12
CA MET A 496 -24.80 2.93 -12.00
C MET A 496 -24.33 1.63 -12.66
N ARG A 497 -25.23 0.82 -13.21
CA ARG A 497 -24.87 -0.42 -13.93
C ARG A 497 -24.39 -0.15 -15.36
N ARG A 498 -24.58 1.08 -15.85
CA ARG A 498 -24.23 1.50 -17.21
C ARG A 498 -22.72 1.73 -17.41
N GLN A 499 -21.87 1.30 -16.49
CA GLN A 499 -20.41 1.54 -16.56
C GLN A 499 -19.76 0.95 -17.82
N HIS A 500 -20.37 -0.07 -18.45
CA HIS A 500 -19.90 -0.68 -19.70
C HIS A 500 -20.45 -0.02 -20.98
N VAL A 501 -21.46 0.84 -20.87
CA VAL A 501 -22.15 1.41 -22.03
C VAL A 501 -21.62 2.83 -22.24
N SER A 502 -20.77 3.02 -23.24
CA SER A 502 -20.52 4.37 -23.77
C SER A 502 -21.84 5.03 -24.13
N ALA A 503 -22.19 6.10 -23.39
CA ALA A 503 -23.20 7.09 -23.75
C ALA A 503 -24.67 6.64 -23.86
N ALA A 504 -25.27 6.09 -22.79
CA ALA A 504 -26.73 6.09 -22.63
C ALA A 504 -27.17 7.15 -21.62
N ARG A 505 -27.69 8.29 -22.13
CA ARG A 505 -28.14 9.45 -21.36
C ARG A 505 -29.01 9.07 -20.14
N PRO A 506 -28.92 9.81 -19.02
CA PRO A 506 -29.88 9.70 -17.93
C PRO A 506 -31.30 9.93 -18.47
N VAL A 507 -32.24 9.07 -18.10
CA VAL A 507 -33.63 9.24 -18.51
C VAL A 507 -34.30 10.18 -17.52
N VAL A 508 -34.49 11.44 -17.92
CA VAL A 508 -35.40 12.36 -17.23
C VAL A 508 -36.81 11.81 -17.42
N GLN A 509 -37.44 11.33 -16.35
CA GLN A 509 -38.87 11.04 -16.39
C GLN A 509 -39.61 12.37 -16.28
N GLN A 510 -40.29 12.79 -17.35
CA GLN A 510 -41.01 14.07 -17.37
C GLN A 510 -42.06 14.11 -16.25
N PRO A 511 -42.01 15.11 -15.34
CA PRO A 511 -43.13 15.43 -14.47
C PRO A 511 -44.22 16.19 -15.25
N ARG A 512 -45.48 16.03 -14.84
CA ARG A 512 -46.62 16.79 -15.40
C ARG A 512 -46.55 18.27 -15.05
#